data_AF-A0AAU6AHD3-F1
#
_entry.id   AF-A0AAU6AHD3-F1
#
_cell.length_a   1.000
_cell.length_b   1.000
_cell.length_c   1.000
_cell.angle_alpha   90.00
_cell.angle_beta   90.00
_cell.angle_gamma   90.00
#
_symmetry.space_group_name_H-M   'P 1'
#
loop_
_entity.id
_entity.type
_entity.pdbx_description
1 polymer ?
#
loop_
_entity_poly.entity_id
_entity_poly.type
_entity_poly.pdbx_seq_one_letter_code
_entity_poly.pdbx_strand_id
1 'polypeptide(L)'
;MDGIADMGGTPEWGPVPSPKPDEPVFADPWQGRALALALLSSSVAGANVDAFRHSLERLDRAAYLDDGYFGRWLNGGELLLTESAILAPGAIDARARNLRRGRAGAAVS
;
A
#
# COMPACT_ATOMS: atom_id res chain seq x y z
N MET A 1 -0.72 5.80 20.77
CA MET A 1 -0.56 4.89 19.62
C MET A 1 -0.92 3.52 20.14
N ASP A 2 -2.08 3.01 19.73
CA ASP A 2 -2.53 1.62 19.87
C ASP A 2 -3.03 1.20 18.48
N GLY A 3 -2.12 1.20 17.50
CA GLY A 3 -2.42 0.97 16.09
C GLY A 3 -2.24 -0.49 15.68
N ILE A 4 -2.85 -0.90 14.57
CA ILE A 4 -2.81 -2.30 14.10
C ILE A 4 -1.39 -2.85 13.84
N ALA A 5 -0.41 -1.97 13.63
CA ALA A 5 0.99 -2.35 13.45
C ALA A 5 1.63 -2.91 14.74
N ASP A 6 1.12 -2.53 15.91
CA ASP A 6 1.62 -3.03 17.20
C ASP A 6 0.88 -4.31 17.60
N MET A 7 1.33 -5.42 17.00
CA MET A 7 0.80 -6.75 17.29
C MET A 7 1.57 -7.46 18.42
N GLY A 8 2.52 -6.78 19.08
CA GLY A 8 3.34 -7.36 20.13
C GLY A 8 2.49 -7.91 21.28
N GLY A 9 2.61 -9.22 21.55
CA GLY A 9 1.85 -9.86 22.64
C GLY A 9 0.36 -10.09 22.36
N THR A 10 -0.13 -9.79 21.16
CA THR A 10 -1.53 -10.08 20.78
C THR A 10 -1.71 -11.58 20.47
N PRO A 11 -2.73 -12.24 21.04
CA PRO A 11 -2.98 -13.66 20.79
C PRO A 11 -3.67 -13.89 19.43
N GLU A 12 -3.85 -15.17 19.06
CA GLU A 12 -4.76 -15.61 17.98
C GLU A 12 -4.37 -15.35 16.50
N TRP A 13 -3.10 -15.10 16.19
CA TRP A 13 -2.64 -14.98 14.77
C TRP A 13 -2.42 -16.31 14.04
N GLY A 14 -2.46 -17.43 14.77
CA GLY A 14 -2.16 -18.75 14.23
C GLY A 14 -0.66 -19.00 13.99
N PRO A 15 -0.29 -20.18 13.47
CA PRO A 15 1.10 -20.53 13.19
C PRO A 15 1.66 -19.77 11.98
N VAL A 16 2.95 -19.44 12.05
CA VAL A 16 3.67 -18.85 10.92
C VAL A 16 3.89 -19.91 9.83
N PRO A 17 3.47 -19.68 8.58
CA PRO A 17 3.75 -20.59 7.47
C PRO A 17 5.26 -20.72 7.23
N SER A 18 5.73 -21.93 6.86
CA SER A 18 7.12 -22.12 6.46
C SER A 18 7.39 -21.45 5.11
N PRO A 19 8.50 -20.69 4.96
CA PRO A 19 8.90 -20.13 3.67
C PRO A 19 9.09 -21.23 2.63
N LYS A 20 8.69 -20.97 1.38
CA LYS A 20 8.98 -21.88 0.26
C LYS A 20 10.38 -21.56 -0.27
N PRO A 21 11.24 -22.57 -0.53
CA PRO A 21 12.60 -22.32 -1.05
C PRO A 21 12.65 -21.52 -2.36
N ASP A 22 11.60 -21.58 -3.16
CA ASP A 22 11.45 -20.94 -4.47
C ASP A 22 10.44 -19.78 -4.47
N GLU A 23 10.11 -19.23 -3.30
CA GLU A 23 9.19 -18.10 -3.20
C GLU A 23 9.75 -16.88 -3.96
N PRO A 24 9.01 -16.33 -4.94
CA PRO A 24 9.47 -15.17 -5.69
C PRO A 24 9.41 -13.91 -4.80
N VAL A 25 10.36 -12.99 -5.00
CA VAL A 25 10.36 -11.67 -4.32
C VAL A 25 9.06 -10.91 -4.57
N PHE A 26 8.54 -11.00 -5.79
CA PHE A 26 7.24 -10.47 -6.18
C PHE A 26 6.41 -11.62 -6.76
N ALA A 27 5.34 -12.01 -6.07
CA ALA A 27 4.42 -13.04 -6.54
C ALA A 27 3.63 -12.56 -7.78
N ASP A 28 3.35 -11.26 -7.85
CA ASP A 28 2.66 -10.64 -8.98
C ASP A 28 3.44 -9.44 -9.54
N PRO A 29 3.36 -9.17 -10.87
CA PRO A 29 4.04 -8.03 -11.49
C PRO A 29 3.69 -6.65 -10.93
N TRP A 30 2.55 -6.49 -10.26
CA TRP A 30 2.15 -5.21 -9.68
C TRP A 30 2.91 -4.89 -8.39
N GLN A 31 3.39 -5.91 -7.66
CA GLN A 31 4.02 -5.74 -6.35
C GLN A 31 5.34 -4.95 -6.44
N GLY A 32 6.16 -5.24 -7.46
CA GLY A 32 7.37 -4.45 -7.72
C GLY A 32 7.08 -2.99 -8.07
N ARG A 33 5.94 -2.72 -8.76
CA ARG A 33 5.49 -1.35 -9.04
C ARG A 33 4.99 -0.65 -7.78
N ALA A 34 4.26 -1.37 -6.92
CA ALA A 34 3.79 -0.86 -5.64
C ALA A 34 4.94 -0.43 -4.74
N LEU A 35 5.98 -1.27 -4.61
CA LEU A 35 7.18 -0.91 -3.86
C LEU A 35 7.86 0.34 -4.44
N ALA A 36 8.05 0.40 -5.76
CA ALA A 36 8.66 1.56 -6.40
C ALA A 36 7.87 2.86 -6.16
N LEU A 37 6.54 2.81 -6.27
CA LEU A 37 5.66 3.95 -6.00
C LEU A 37 5.73 4.39 -4.53
N ALA A 38 5.74 3.44 -3.59
CA ALA A 38 5.88 3.74 -2.17
C ALA A 38 7.21 4.46 -1.87
N LEU A 39 8.33 3.97 -2.41
CA LEU A 39 9.64 4.62 -2.24
C LEU A 39 9.69 6.02 -2.88
N LEU A 40 9.10 6.17 -4.07
CA LEU A 40 9.01 7.47 -4.75
C LEU A 40 8.11 8.44 -3.98
N SER A 41 7.05 7.96 -3.32
CA SER A 41 6.18 8.81 -2.50
C SER A 41 6.95 9.52 -1.40
N SER A 42 7.82 8.80 -0.68
CA SER A 42 8.68 9.36 0.36
C SER A 42 9.65 10.40 -0.23
N SER A 43 10.28 10.08 -1.36
CA SER A 43 11.19 11.02 -2.03
C SER A 43 10.47 12.30 -2.47
N VAL A 44 9.27 12.19 -3.04
CA VAL A 44 8.48 13.32 -3.55
C VAL A 44 7.91 14.16 -2.41
N ALA A 45 7.54 13.53 -1.30
CA ALA A 45 7.09 14.21 -0.08
C ALA A 45 8.23 14.80 0.77
N GLY A 46 9.50 14.54 0.42
CA GLY A 46 10.64 14.92 1.25
C GLY A 46 10.64 14.21 2.62
N ALA A 47 10.00 13.04 2.70
CA ALA A 47 9.83 12.28 3.92
C ALA A 47 11.00 11.33 4.16
N ASN A 48 11.39 11.18 5.43
CA ASN A 48 12.33 10.14 5.85
C ASN A 48 11.60 8.82 6.13
N VAL A 49 12.36 7.79 6.52
CA VAL A 49 11.80 6.45 6.78
C VAL A 49 10.83 6.47 7.96
N ASP A 50 11.06 7.29 8.99
CA ASP A 50 10.20 7.35 10.17
C ASP A 50 8.84 7.98 9.84
N ALA A 51 8.82 9.03 9.02
CA ALA A 51 7.57 9.61 8.51
C ALA A 51 6.78 8.62 7.65
N PHE A 52 7.47 7.80 6.83
CA PHE A 52 6.79 6.75 6.07
C PHE A 52 6.26 5.62 6.97
N ARG A 53 7.01 5.18 7.99
CA ARG A 53 6.50 4.22 8.99
C ARG A 53 5.27 4.75 9.70
N HIS A 54 5.30 6.03 10.05
CA HIS A 54 4.16 6.69 10.68
C HIS A 54 2.91 6.70 9.79
N SER A 55 3.05 6.80 8.46
CA SER A 55 1.89 6.66 7.56
C SER A 55 1.32 5.24 7.58
N LEU A 56 2.17 4.20 7.59
CA LEU A 56 1.72 2.81 7.69
C LEU A 56 0.98 2.52 9.00
N GLU A 57 1.46 3.07 10.12
CA GLU A 57 0.87 2.86 11.46
C GLU A 57 -0.54 3.44 11.61
N ARG A 58 -0.92 4.38 10.75
CA ARG A 58 -2.24 5.04 10.76
C ARG A 58 -3.20 4.51 9.70
N LEU A 59 -2.79 3.50 8.94
CA LEU A 59 -3.71 2.77 8.07
C LEU A 59 -4.79 2.09 8.92
N ASP A 60 -6.01 2.04 8.38
CA ASP A 60 -7.03 1.19 8.97
C ASP A 60 -6.66 -0.30 8.84
N ARG A 61 -7.39 -1.15 9.54
CA ARG A 61 -7.10 -2.59 9.56
C ARG A 61 -7.09 -3.21 8.16
N ALA A 62 -8.05 -2.84 7.31
CA ALA A 62 -8.20 -3.42 5.99
C ALA A 62 -7.03 -3.01 5.09
N ALA A 63 -6.71 -1.72 5.04
CA ALA A 63 -5.58 -1.20 4.28
C ALA A 63 -4.22 -1.72 4.79
N TYR A 64 -4.13 -2.13 6.05
CA TYR A 64 -2.92 -2.70 6.64
C TYR A 64 -2.77 -4.21 6.40
N LEU A 65 -3.86 -4.98 6.41
CA LEU A 65 -3.81 -6.45 6.37
C LEU A 65 -4.28 -7.07 5.05
N ASP A 66 -5.34 -6.53 4.45
CA ASP A 66 -6.12 -7.25 3.44
C ASP A 66 -5.46 -7.20 2.04
N ASP A 67 -4.71 -6.14 1.74
CA ASP A 67 -4.03 -5.95 0.44
C ASP A 67 -2.63 -6.59 0.38
N GLY A 68 -2.25 -7.35 1.42
CA GLY A 68 -0.95 -7.98 1.54
C GLY A 68 0.21 -7.01 1.76
N TYR A 69 1.44 -7.54 1.80
CA TYR A 69 2.62 -6.78 2.21
C TYR A 69 2.89 -5.56 1.32
N PHE A 70 2.92 -5.74 0.00
CA PHE A 70 3.18 -4.62 -0.93
C PHE A 70 1.97 -3.71 -1.11
N GLY A 71 0.75 -4.20 -0.86
CA GLY A 71 -0.46 -3.37 -0.80
C GLY A 71 -0.41 -2.38 0.36
N ARG A 72 -0.03 -2.83 1.56
CA ARG A 72 0.22 -1.96 2.71
C ARG A 72 1.20 -0.82 2.41
N TRP A 73 2.30 -1.13 1.73
CA TRP A 73 3.29 -0.11 1.33
C TRP A 73 2.70 0.91 0.35
N LEU A 74 1.91 0.45 -0.63
CA LEU A 74 1.24 1.34 -1.57
C LEU A 74 0.22 2.24 -0.85
N ASN A 75 -0.58 1.68 0.05
CA ASN A 75 -1.58 2.40 0.85
C ASN A 75 -0.91 3.46 1.74
N GLY A 76 0.22 3.14 2.37
CA GLY A 76 1.00 4.09 3.15
C GLY A 76 1.59 5.24 2.31
N GLY A 77 2.01 4.94 1.07
CA GLY A 77 2.48 5.96 0.12
C GLY A 77 1.36 6.88 -0.37
N GLU A 78 0.18 6.32 -0.66
CA GLU A 78 -1.02 7.09 -1.01
C GLU A 78 -1.43 8.03 0.13
N LEU A 79 -1.45 7.53 1.37
CA LEU A 79 -1.77 8.33 2.54
C LEU A 79 -0.77 9.47 2.73
N LEU A 80 0.53 9.17 2.62
CA LEU A 80 1.61 10.17 2.74
C LEU A 80 1.47 11.30 1.70
N LEU A 81 1.22 10.95 0.43
CA LEU A 81 1.08 11.95 -0.64
C LEU A 81 -0.18 12.82 -0.46
N THR A 82 -1.25 12.22 0.02
CA THR A 82 -2.52 12.94 0.26
C THR A 82 -2.39 13.90 1.42
N GLU A 83 -1.77 13.48 2.53
CA GLU A 83 -1.57 14.34 3.70
C GLU A 83 -0.52 15.43 3.47
N SER A 84 0.45 15.16 2.59
CA SER A 84 1.40 16.17 2.14
C SER A 84 0.80 17.15 1.12
N ALA A 85 -0.49 17.01 0.79
CA ALA A 85 -1.22 17.79 -0.22
C ALA A 85 -0.62 17.76 -1.63
N ILE A 86 0.25 16.78 -1.92
CA ILE A 86 0.82 16.55 -3.26
C ILE A 86 -0.23 15.93 -4.17
N LEU A 87 -1.07 15.06 -3.61
CA LEU A 87 -2.28 14.57 -4.25
C LEU A 87 -3.51 15.11 -3.52
N ALA A 88 -4.51 15.52 -4.29
CA ALA A 88 -5.79 15.93 -3.71
C ALA A 88 -6.55 14.70 -3.16
N PRO A 89 -7.35 14.86 -2.09
CA PRO A 89 -8.21 13.80 -1.60
C PRO A 89 -9.09 13.21 -2.71
N GLY A 90 -9.12 11.88 -2.81
CA GLY A 90 -9.91 11.16 -3.83
C GLY A 90 -9.34 11.22 -5.27
N ALA A 91 -8.17 11.84 -5.49
CA ALA A 91 -7.55 11.90 -6.81
C ALA A 91 -7.20 10.50 -7.37
N ILE A 92 -6.71 9.61 -6.51
CA ILE A 92 -6.34 8.24 -6.88
C ILE A 92 -7.59 7.45 -7.28
N ASP A 93 -8.65 7.50 -6.45
CA ASP A 93 -9.94 6.89 -6.77
C ASP A 93 -10.54 7.39 -8.08
N ALA A 94 -10.52 8.71 -8.29
CA ALA A 94 -10.99 9.30 -9.54
C ALA A 94 -10.19 8.77 -10.74
N ARG A 95 -8.87 8.68 -10.60
CA ARG A 95 -8.00 8.13 -11.64
C ARG A 95 -8.28 6.65 -11.89
N ALA A 96 -8.43 5.85 -10.84
CA ALA A 96 -8.74 4.42 -10.94
C ALA A 96 -10.08 4.19 -11.66
N ARG A 97 -11.13 4.96 -11.33
CA ARG A 97 -12.43 4.90 -12.03
C ARG A 97 -12.29 5.22 -13.52
N ASN A 98 -11.53 6.26 -13.87
CA ASN A 98 -11.33 6.65 -15.26
C ASN A 98 -10.59 5.56 -16.06
N LEU A 99 -9.56 4.95 -15.48
CA LEU A 99 -8.82 3.85 -16.12
C LEU A 99 -9.69 2.61 -16.34
N ARG A 100 -10.56 2.26 -15.38
CA ARG A 100 -11.50 1.14 -15.51
C ARG A 100 -12.51 1.39 -16.64
N ARG A 101 -13.07 2.61 -16.73
CA ARG A 101 -13.99 3.00 -17.80
C ARG A 101 -13.33 2.97 -19.18
N GLY A 102 -12.10 3.47 -19.30
CA GLY A 102 -11.35 3.45 -20.55
C GLY A 102 -11.06 2.03 -21.06
N ARG A 103 -10.74 1.09 -20.14
CA ARG A 103 -10.58 -0.33 -20.47
C ARG A 103 -11.88 -0.99 -20.94
N ALA A 104 -13.01 -0.67 -20.31
CA ALA A 104 -14.31 -1.19 -20.73
C ALA A 104 -14.72 -0.67 -22.11
N GLY A 105 -14.48 0.61 -22.41
CA GLY A 105 -14.75 1.18 -23.74
C GLY A 105 -13.90 0.55 -24.86
N ALA A 106 -12.63 0.24 -24.57
CA ALA A 106 -11.73 -0.40 -25.53
C ALA A 106 -12.01 -1.89 -25.79
N ALA A 107 -12.78 -2.57 -24.92
CA ALA A 107 -13.13 -3.98 -25.09
C ALA A 107 -14.46 -4.19 -25.84
N VAL A 108 -15.22 -3.12 -26.10
CA VAL A 108 -16.53 -3.15 -26.78
C VAL A 108 -16.42 -2.61 -28.23
N SER A 109 -15.22 -2.20 -28.65
CA SER A 109 -14.90 -1.78 -30.03
C SER A 109 -14.05 -2.84 -30.72
#